data_AF-A0AA37BCP2-F1
#
_entry.id   AF-A0AA37BCP2-F1
#
_cell.length_a   1.000
_cell.length_b   1.000
_cell.length_c   1.000
_cell.angle_alpha   90.00
_cell.angle_beta   90.00
_cell.angle_gamma   90.00
#
_symmetry.space_group_name_H-M   'P 1'
#
loop_
_entity.id
_entity.type
_entity.pdbx_description
1 polymer ?
#
loop_
_entity_poly.entity_id
_entity_poly.type
_entity_poly.pdbx_seq_one_letter_code
_entity_poly.pdbx_strand_id
1 'polypeptide(L)'
;MADFFGASPAQIKKASELVVDTAQYVEGLRKGVQTTTQELTATGWLGTASARFLQAMTKWDEQMMIVRRDLESIAQKMGDNSITYSAADQDVQSGMNRVDALINTGTR
;
A
#
# COMPACT_ATOMS: atom_id res chain seq x y z
N MET A 1 -4.43 -26.55 18.30
CA MET A 1 -4.84 -25.82 17.09
C MET A 1 -3.63 -25.04 16.63
N ALA A 2 -3.08 -25.39 15.47
CA ALA A 2 -1.92 -24.69 14.93
C ALA A 2 -2.39 -23.32 14.44
N ASP A 3 -1.75 -22.24 14.92
CA ASP A 3 -1.84 -20.91 14.32
C ASP A 3 -1.32 -21.03 12.87
N PHE A 4 -2.24 -21.21 11.93
CA PHE A 4 -1.90 -21.47 10.54
C PHE A 4 -1.45 -20.16 9.87
N PHE A 5 -0.13 -19.92 9.94
CA PHE A 5 0.75 -19.19 9.02
C PHE A 5 0.18 -17.93 8.32
N GLY A 6 0.35 -16.77 8.94
CA GLY A 6 0.25 -15.46 8.28
C GLY A 6 -0.58 -14.43 9.06
N ALA A 7 -0.29 -13.14 8.87
CA ALA A 7 -1.15 -12.07 9.38
C ALA A 7 -2.60 -12.31 8.93
N SER A 8 -3.58 -12.16 9.83
CA SER A 8 -4.98 -12.41 9.49
C SER A 8 -5.46 -11.46 8.38
N PRO A 9 -6.48 -11.82 7.58
CA PRO A 9 -7.05 -10.93 6.57
C PRO A 9 -7.40 -9.54 7.14
N ALA A 10 -7.91 -9.49 8.37
CA ALA A 10 -8.20 -8.23 9.07
C ALA A 10 -6.93 -7.41 9.38
N GLN A 11 -5.84 -8.06 9.79
CA GLN A 11 -4.54 -7.40 10.01
C GLN A 11 -3.93 -6.88 8.71
N ILE A 12 -4.00 -7.67 7.62
CA ILE A 12 -3.51 -7.27 6.30
C ILE A 12 -4.32 -6.07 5.77
N LYS A 13 -5.65 -6.11 5.91
CA LYS A 13 -6.52 -4.99 5.52
C LYS A 13 -6.15 -3.71 6.28
N LYS A 14 -6.05 -3.78 7.61
CA LYS A 14 -5.68 -2.61 8.43
C LYS A 14 -4.30 -2.06 8.05
N ALA A 15 -3.34 -2.94 7.78
CA ALA A 15 -2.02 -2.51 7.33
C ALA A 15 -2.06 -1.87 5.93
N SER A 16 -2.92 -2.36 5.02
CA SER A 16 -3.09 -1.74 3.70
C SER A 16 -3.70 -0.33 3.80
N GLU A 17 -4.68 -0.13 4.69
CA GLU A 17 -5.26 1.19 4.98
C GLU A 17 -4.19 2.17 5.48
N LEU A 18 -3.32 1.73 6.41
CA LEU A 18 -2.21 2.56 6.90
C LEU A 18 -1.24 2.96 5.79
N VAL A 19 -0.94 2.06 4.85
CA VAL A 19 -0.07 2.36 3.71
C VAL A 19 -0.72 3.38 2.77
N VAL A 20 -2.03 3.29 2.54
CA VAL A 20 -2.79 4.30 1.77
C VAL A 20 -2.74 5.67 2.45
N ASP A 21 -3.00 5.73 3.76
CA ASP A 21 -2.93 6.98 4.53
C ASP A 21 -1.53 7.60 4.46
N THR A 22 -0.49 6.76 4.54
CA THR A 22 0.90 7.20 4.39
C THR A 22 1.17 7.75 2.99
N ALA A 23 0.65 7.13 1.94
CA ALA A 23 0.79 7.62 0.56
C ALA A 23 0.15 9.01 0.40
N GLN A 24 -1.03 9.22 1.00
CA GLN A 24 -1.70 10.53 1.00
C GLN A 24 -0.91 11.58 1.79
N TYR A 25 -0.35 11.20 2.93
CA TYR A 25 0.49 12.08 3.73
C TYR A 25 1.75 12.52 2.95
N VAL A 26 2.43 11.58 2.28
CA VAL A 26 3.58 11.86 1.40
C VAL A 26 3.20 12.80 0.26
N GLU A 27 2.04 12.61 -0.35
CA GLU A 27 1.53 13.51 -1.40
C GLU A 27 1.29 14.94 -0.86
N GLY A 28 0.80 15.07 0.36
CA GLY A 28 0.66 16.38 1.02
C GLY A 28 2.00 17.09 1.20
N LEU A 29 3.02 16.36 1.71
CA LEU A 29 4.38 16.89 1.85
C LEU A 29 4.99 17.28 0.51
N ARG A 30 4.81 16.44 -0.53
CA ARG A 30 5.27 16.71 -1.90
C ARG A 30 4.71 18.02 -2.42
N LYS A 31 3.40 18.21 -2.34
CA LYS A 31 2.74 19.47 -2.75
C LYS A 31 3.25 20.67 -1.97
N GLY A 32 3.47 20.52 -0.66
CA GLY A 32 4.04 21.58 0.17
C GLY A 32 5.41 22.04 -0.34
N VAL A 33 6.31 21.10 -0.61
CA VAL A 33 7.64 21.40 -1.17
C VAL A 33 7.55 22.02 -2.56
N GLN A 34 6.61 21.54 -3.40
CA GLN A 34 6.36 22.12 -4.72
C GLN A 34 5.94 23.60 -4.62
N THR A 35 5.01 23.92 -3.71
CA THR A 35 4.59 25.30 -3.45
C THR A 35 5.75 26.16 -2.96
N THR A 36 6.51 25.71 -1.96
CA THR A 36 7.68 26.46 -1.45
C THR A 36 8.73 26.68 -2.54
N THR A 37 8.95 25.71 -3.42
CA THR A 37 9.87 25.84 -4.56
C THR A 37 9.42 26.94 -5.52
N GLN A 38 8.13 26.98 -5.85
CA GLN A 38 7.56 27.99 -6.73
C GLN A 38 7.66 29.39 -6.11
N GLU A 39 7.28 29.53 -4.83
CA GLU A 39 7.40 30.80 -4.10
C GLU A 39 8.84 31.30 -4.06
N LEU A 40 9.79 30.44 -3.70
CA LEU A 40 11.21 30.79 -3.63
C LEU A 40 11.74 31.30 -4.99
N THR A 41 11.31 30.69 -6.09
CA THR A 41 11.76 31.07 -7.44
C THR A 41 11.00 32.27 -8.01
N ALA A 42 9.82 32.58 -7.47
CA ALA A 42 9.03 33.77 -7.83
C ALA A 42 9.52 35.06 -7.15
N THR A 43 10.25 34.97 -6.03
CA THR A 43 10.69 36.15 -5.23
C THR A 43 11.90 36.92 -5.80
N GLY A 44 12.21 36.74 -7.09
CA GLY A 44 13.33 37.44 -7.75
C GLY A 44 14.68 36.72 -7.66
N TRP A 45 14.70 35.49 -7.15
CA TRP A 45 15.89 34.63 -7.26
C TRP A 45 16.05 34.13 -8.70
N LEU A 46 16.77 34.91 -9.50
CA LEU A 46 16.98 34.68 -10.93
C LEU A 46 18.43 34.27 -11.22
N GLY A 47 18.62 33.57 -12.33
CA GLY A 47 19.94 33.21 -12.86
C GLY A 47 20.22 31.71 -12.87
N THR A 48 21.46 31.34 -13.21
CA THR A 48 21.86 29.95 -13.44
C THR A 48 21.68 29.08 -12.20
N ALA A 49 21.88 29.63 -11.00
CA ALA A 49 21.69 28.90 -9.75
C ALA A 49 20.22 28.51 -9.52
N SER A 50 19.27 29.43 -9.71
CA SER A 50 17.85 29.14 -9.53
C SER A 50 17.32 28.16 -10.59
N ALA A 51 17.84 28.26 -11.83
CA ALA A 51 17.53 27.28 -12.88
C ALA A 51 18.01 25.85 -12.53
N ARG A 52 19.22 25.71 -11.95
CA ARG A 52 19.73 24.41 -11.51
C ARG A 52 18.95 23.85 -10.32
N PHE A 53 18.57 24.72 -9.38
CA PHE A 53 17.71 24.35 -8.27
C PHE A 53 16.36 23.84 -8.75
N LEU A 54 15.69 24.58 -9.65
CA LEU A 54 14.43 24.15 -10.27
C LEU A 54 14.55 22.78 -10.93
N GLN A 55 15.62 22.55 -11.70
CA GLN A 55 15.87 21.26 -12.33
C GLN A 55 16.01 20.12 -11.30
N ALA A 56 16.69 20.37 -10.17
CA ALA A 56 16.79 19.39 -9.09
C ALA A 56 15.42 19.14 -8.43
N MET A 57 14.63 20.19 -8.21
CA MET A 57 13.32 20.07 -7.59
C MET A 57 12.29 19.38 -8.49
N THR A 58 12.35 19.57 -9.81
CA THR A 58 11.53 18.79 -10.76
C THR A 58 11.85 17.31 -10.67
N LYS A 59 13.14 16.94 -10.63
CA LYS A 59 13.54 15.53 -10.48
C LYS A 59 13.11 14.96 -9.14
N TRP A 60 13.26 15.74 -8.07
CA TRP A 60 12.79 15.34 -6.74
C TRP A 60 11.28 15.06 -6.74
N ASP A 61 10.49 15.95 -7.36
CA ASP A 61 9.04 15.81 -7.46
C ASP A 61 8.64 14.54 -8.23
N GLU A 62 9.32 14.26 -9.35
CA GLU A 62 9.14 13.03 -10.11
C GLU A 62 9.43 11.78 -9.28
N GLN A 63 10.52 11.77 -8.52
CA GLN A 63 10.86 10.64 -7.64
C GLN A 63 9.83 10.47 -6.51
N MET A 64 9.33 11.56 -5.94
CA MET A 64 8.31 11.49 -4.89
C MET A 64 6.96 10.99 -5.42
N MET A 65 6.61 11.31 -6.67
CA MET A 65 5.46 10.70 -7.33
C MET A 65 5.62 9.19 -7.50
N ILE A 66 6.83 8.70 -7.77
CA ILE A 66 7.12 7.26 -7.84
C ILE A 66 6.92 6.62 -6.47
N VAL A 67 7.52 7.18 -5.41
CA VAL A 67 7.36 6.70 -4.03
C VAL A 67 5.87 6.59 -3.65
N ARG A 68 5.07 7.60 -3.98
CA ARG A 68 3.62 7.59 -3.73
C ARG A 68 2.93 6.42 -4.44
N ARG A 69 3.23 6.20 -5.72
CA ARG A 69 2.65 5.10 -6.53
C ARG A 69 3.09 3.74 -6.02
N ASP A 70 4.33 3.61 -5.56
CA ASP A 70 4.84 2.36 -4.98
C ASP A 70 4.09 2.01 -3.70
N LEU A 71 3.82 2.99 -2.84
CA LEU A 71 2.97 2.80 -1.65
C LEU A 71 1.55 2.36 -2.04
N GLU A 72 0.93 3.02 -3.02
CA GLU A 72 -0.40 2.63 -3.55
C GLU A 72 -0.39 1.19 -4.09
N SER A 73 0.66 0.80 -4.83
CA SER A 73 0.82 -0.56 -5.36
C SER A 73 1.02 -1.60 -4.27
N ILE A 74 1.77 -1.27 -3.22
CA ILE A 74 1.95 -2.15 -2.05
C ILE A 74 0.61 -2.37 -1.36
N ALA A 75 -0.15 -1.30 -1.10
CA ALA A 75 -1.47 -1.42 -0.48
C ALA A 75 -2.43 -2.27 -1.31
N GLN A 76 -2.43 -2.10 -2.64
CA GLN A 76 -3.22 -2.92 -3.54
C GLN A 76 -2.86 -4.41 -3.45
N LYS A 77 -1.57 -4.74 -3.53
CA LYS A 77 -1.09 -6.13 -3.42
C LYS A 77 -1.44 -6.76 -2.07
N MET A 78 -1.42 -5.96 -0.99
CA MET A 78 -1.85 -6.43 0.33
C MET A 78 -3.35 -6.73 0.35
N GLY A 79 -4.18 -5.88 -0.26
CA GLY A 79 -5.62 -6.11 -0.41
C GLY A 79 -5.91 -7.38 -1.19
N ASP A 80 -5.27 -7.56 -2.35
CA ASP A 80 -5.43 -8.75 -3.19
C ASP A 80 -5.06 -10.04 -2.43
N ASN A 81 -3.92 -10.03 -1.74
CA ASN A 81 -3.49 -11.15 -0.91
C ASN A 81 -4.51 -11.49 0.19
N SER A 82 -5.08 -10.48 0.86
CA SER A 82 -6.10 -10.70 1.90
C SER A 82 -7.33 -11.42 1.37
N ILE A 83 -7.75 -11.13 0.13
CA ILE A 83 -8.89 -11.79 -0.52
C ILE A 83 -8.55 -13.25 -0.80
N THR A 84 -7.36 -13.52 -1.36
CA THR A 84 -6.91 -14.89 -1.66
C THR A 84 -6.83 -15.77 -0.41
N TYR A 85 -6.26 -15.26 0.69
CA TYR A 85 -6.23 -16.01 1.96
C TYR A 85 -7.64 -16.30 2.49
N SER A 86 -8.53 -15.32 2.43
CA SER A 86 -9.93 -15.50 2.89
C SER A 86 -10.68 -16.56 2.07
N ALA A 87 -10.44 -16.63 0.75
CA ALA A 87 -11.02 -17.65 -0.11
C ALA A 87 -10.44 -19.04 0.16
N ALA A 88 -9.12 -19.14 0.32
CA ALA A 88 -8.45 -20.40 0.65
C ALA A 88 -8.93 -20.97 2.00
N ASP A 89 -9.10 -20.13 3.01
CA ASP A 89 -9.62 -20.54 4.32
C ASP A 89 -11.07 -21.09 4.23
N GLN A 90 -11.93 -20.46 3.43
CA GLN A 90 -13.31 -20.93 3.20
C GLN A 90 -13.36 -22.28 2.50
N ASP A 91 -12.50 -22.49 1.50
CA ASP A 91 -12.42 -23.75 0.75
C ASP A 91 -11.91 -24.89 1.65
N VAL A 92 -10.88 -24.63 2.48
CA VAL A 92 -10.36 -25.59 3.45
C VAL A 92 -11.43 -25.95 4.49
N GLN A 93 -12.11 -24.96 5.07
CA GLN A 93 -13.16 -25.21 6.06
C GLN A 93 -14.32 -26.02 5.46
N SER A 94 -14.72 -25.72 4.24
CA SER A 94 -15.77 -26.46 3.52
C SER A 94 -15.34 -27.90 3.23
N GLY A 95 -14.08 -28.10 2.83
CA GLY A 95 -13.48 -29.42 2.64
C GLY A 95 -13.43 -30.25 3.93
N MET A 96 -13.00 -29.64 5.05
CA MET A 96 -12.98 -30.30 6.36
C MET A 96 -14.38 -30.71 6.80
N ASN A 97 -15.37 -29.81 6.70
CA ASN A 97 -16.76 -30.13 7.04
C ASN A 97 -17.30 -31.31 6.21
N ARG A 98 -16.90 -31.41 4.94
CA ARG A 98 -17.28 -32.52 4.06
C ARG A 98 -16.62 -33.85 4.46
N VAL A 99 -15.34 -33.81 4.85
CA VAL A 99 -14.63 -34.98 5.37
C VAL A 99 -15.25 -35.47 6.68
N ASP A 100 -15.54 -34.57 7.61
CA ASP A 100 -16.20 -34.92 8.88
C ASP A 100 -17.59 -35.53 8.67
N ALA A 101 -18.35 -35.02 7.70
CA ALA A 101 -19.64 -35.60 7.34
C ALA A 101 -19.52 -37.03 6.76
N LEU A 102 -18.47 -37.30 5.98
CA LEU A 102 -18.19 -38.63 5.42
C LEU A 102 -17.69 -39.62 6.47
N ILE A 103 -16.80 -39.17 7.37
CA ILE A 103 -16.31 -40.00 8.48
C ILE A 103 -17.48 -40.39 9.39
N ASN A 104 -18.34 -39.44 9.78
CA ASN A 104 -19.47 -39.70 10.68
C ASN A 104 -20.58 -40.56 10.05
N THR A 105 -20.64 -40.66 8.72
CA THR A 105 -21.59 -41.54 8.02
C THR A 105 -21.03 -42.93 7.72
N GLY A 106 -19.69 -43.10 7.70
CA GLY A 106 -19.01 -44.38 7.49
C GLY A 106 -18.85 -45.27 8.74
N THR A 107 -19.17 -44.75 9.93
CA THR A 107 -19.04 -45.48 11.22
C THR A 107 -20.33 -46.16 11.72
N ARG A 108 -21.31 -46.40 10.85
CA ARG A 108 -22.53 -47.18 11.15
C ARG A 108 -22.56 -48.52 10.45
#